data_AF-A0A836UGC0-F1
#
_entry.id   AF-A0A836UGC0-F1
#
_cell.length_a   1.000
_cell.length_b   1.000
_cell.length_c   1.000
_cell.angle_alpha   90.00
_cell.angle_beta   90.00
_cell.angle_gamma   90.00
#
_symmetry.space_group_name_H-M   'P 1'
#
loop_
_entity.id
_entity.type
_entity.pdbx_description
1 polymer ?
#
loop_
_entity_poly.entity_id
_entity_poly.type
_entity_poly.pdbx_seq_one_letter_code
_entity_poly.pdbx_strand_id
1 'polypeptide(L)'
;MLTQARVAEAEEIFQRTAEQAPHSWRPKYRHARFLFDNDQRDAGMARLRELGTVMDVGPASGTITVDGRLDEPAWEQSGQVELSFQSYRRYVRPAEITTRVHLSYTSDALYVGMYCHDANIDSLKAVKTGYDEQVWTEESLEVFLDGNLNRRSYVQIITSAIGSIFDDSHENGLGIQDLAYSPTVC
;
A
#
# COMPACT_ATOMS: atom_id res chain seq x y z
N MET A 1 22.01 15.48 -28.38
CA MET A 1 21.76 16.47 -27.30
C MET A 1 21.64 15.67 -26.02
N LEU A 2 22.65 15.69 -25.15
CA LEU A 2 22.64 14.94 -23.89
C LEU A 2 21.83 15.73 -22.86
N THR A 3 20.62 15.30 -22.57
CA THR A 3 19.82 15.79 -21.44
C THR A 3 20.51 15.30 -20.16
N GLN A 4 21.12 16.21 -19.40
CA GLN A 4 21.59 15.88 -18.05
C GLN A 4 20.41 15.97 -17.07
N ALA A 5 20.22 14.92 -16.27
CA ALA A 5 19.26 14.92 -15.19
C ALA A 5 19.73 15.91 -14.10
N ARG A 6 18.84 16.82 -13.68
CA ARG A 6 19.09 17.80 -12.62
C ARG A 6 18.68 17.25 -11.25
N VAL A 7 19.30 16.14 -10.85
CA VAL A 7 18.94 15.37 -9.63
C VAL A 7 19.04 16.24 -8.37
N ALA A 8 20.11 17.03 -8.23
CA ALA A 8 20.29 17.91 -7.08
C ALA A 8 19.22 19.02 -6.98
N GLU A 9 18.85 19.65 -8.10
CA GLU A 9 17.78 20.65 -8.12
C GLU A 9 16.42 20.01 -7.76
N ALA A 10 16.17 18.78 -8.22
CA ALA A 10 14.95 18.06 -7.89
C ALA A 10 14.87 17.70 -6.39
N GLU A 11 15.98 17.27 -5.78
CA GLU A 11 16.03 17.02 -4.34
C GLU A 11 15.72 18.29 -3.53
N GLU A 12 16.33 19.42 -3.91
CA GLU A 12 16.13 20.70 -3.23
C GLU A 12 14.65 21.14 -3.26
N ILE A 13 13.94 20.89 -4.37
CA ILE A 13 12.50 21.15 -4.46
C ILE A 13 11.73 20.32 -3.44
N PHE A 14 12.03 19.03 -3.29
CA PHE A 14 11.37 18.17 -2.31
C PHE A 14 11.65 18.61 -0.87
N GLN A 15 12.90 18.97 -0.56
CA GLN A 15 13.32 19.50 0.74
C GLN A 15 12.53 20.77 1.10
N ARG A 16 12.61 21.77 0.24
CA ARG A 16 11.96 23.07 0.44
C ARG A 16 10.44 22.94 0.57
N THR A 17 9.82 22.07 -0.22
CA THR A 17 8.38 21.81 -0.12
C THR A 17 8.03 21.19 1.24
N ALA A 18 8.81 20.22 1.72
CA ALA A 18 8.57 19.59 3.01
C ALA A 18 8.71 20.58 4.18
N GLU A 19 9.63 21.55 4.07
CA GLU A 19 9.79 22.64 5.03
C GLU A 19 8.61 23.62 5.01
N GLN A 20 8.11 23.97 3.81
CA GLN A 20 6.97 24.88 3.65
C GLN A 20 5.64 24.25 4.07
N ALA A 21 5.51 22.93 3.98
CA ALA A 21 4.32 22.18 4.34
C ALA A 21 4.64 21.10 5.39
N PRO A 22 5.05 21.49 6.63
CA PRO A 22 5.56 20.54 7.63
C PRO A 22 4.51 19.55 8.14
N HIS A 23 3.22 19.86 7.98
CA HIS A 23 2.12 18.96 8.32
C HIS A 23 1.70 18.03 7.17
N SER A 24 2.24 18.25 5.96
CA SER A 24 1.93 17.42 4.80
C SER A 24 2.86 16.20 4.75
N TRP A 25 2.26 15.02 4.72
CA TRP A 25 3.00 13.77 4.56
C TRP A 25 3.54 13.60 3.13
N ARG A 26 2.82 14.11 2.11
CA ARG A 26 3.11 13.86 0.70
C ARG A 26 4.50 14.37 0.24
N PRO A 27 4.94 15.61 0.54
CA PRO A 27 6.28 16.08 0.18
C PRO A 27 7.38 15.27 0.85
N LYS A 28 7.20 14.91 2.13
CA LYS A 28 8.17 14.11 2.89
C LYS A 28 8.31 12.71 2.30
N TYR A 29 7.20 12.06 1.99
CA TYR A 29 7.18 10.76 1.33
C TYR A 29 7.82 10.81 -0.06
N ARG A 30 7.49 11.82 -0.87
CA ARG A 30 8.08 12.02 -2.20
C ARG A 30 9.59 12.22 -2.13
N HIS A 31 10.07 12.97 -1.15
CA HIS A 31 11.49 13.13 -0.91
C HIS A 31 12.17 11.82 -0.51
N ALA A 32 11.59 11.08 0.43
CA ALA A 32 12.10 9.79 0.88
C ALA A 32 12.20 8.78 -0.29
N ARG A 33 11.18 8.77 -1.16
CA ARG A 33 11.19 7.98 -2.38
C ARG A 33 12.20 8.47 -3.41
N PHE A 34 12.31 9.77 -3.62
CA PHE A 34 13.30 10.33 -4.52
C PHE A 34 14.71 9.85 -4.17
N LEU A 35 15.09 9.93 -2.89
CA LEU A 35 16.37 9.37 -2.43
C LEU A 35 16.47 7.87 -2.70
N PHE A 36 15.42 7.11 -2.35
CA PHE A 36 15.41 5.66 -2.51
C PHE A 36 15.62 5.24 -3.98
N ASP A 37 15.00 5.97 -4.90
CA ASP A 37 14.97 5.69 -6.34
C ASP A 37 16.18 6.30 -7.09
N ASN A 38 17.01 7.16 -6.47
CA ASN A 38 18.16 7.84 -7.10
C ASN A 38 19.48 7.60 -6.33
N ASP A 39 19.95 6.35 -6.29
CA ASP A 39 21.25 5.93 -5.73
C ASP A 39 21.53 6.26 -4.25
N GLN A 40 20.54 6.77 -3.51
CA GLN A 40 20.62 7.07 -2.08
C GLN A 40 19.69 6.16 -1.27
N ARG A 41 19.71 4.87 -1.60
CA ARG A 41 18.75 3.86 -1.12
C ARG A 41 18.63 3.80 0.40
N ASP A 42 19.74 3.83 1.12
CA ASP A 42 19.77 3.75 2.58
C ASP A 42 19.15 4.99 3.23
N ALA A 43 19.48 6.18 2.72
CA ALA A 43 18.93 7.44 3.21
C ALA A 43 17.42 7.54 2.91
N GLY A 44 17.00 7.07 1.72
CA GLY A 44 15.59 6.95 1.38
C GLY A 44 14.85 5.98 2.29
N MET A 45 15.41 4.79 2.55
CA MET A 45 14.84 3.81 3.47
C MET A 45 14.73 4.34 4.89
N ALA A 46 15.76 5.02 5.41
CA ALA A 46 15.72 5.62 6.73
C ALA A 46 14.54 6.60 6.85
N ARG A 47 14.35 7.48 5.88
CA ARG A 47 13.22 8.42 5.87
C ARG A 47 11.87 7.73 5.69
N LEU A 48 11.78 6.70 4.87
CA LEU A 48 10.53 5.94 4.71
C LEU A 48 10.13 5.25 6.02
N ARG A 49 11.10 4.78 6.81
CA ARG A 49 10.88 4.25 8.17
C ARG A 49 10.45 5.34 9.15
N GLU A 50 11.11 6.50 9.15
CA GLU A 50 10.71 7.65 9.97
C GLU A 50 9.27 8.10 9.69
N LEU A 51 8.82 7.95 8.44
CA LEU A 51 7.45 8.29 8.03
C LEU A 51 6.41 7.19 8.30
N GLY A 52 6.81 6.05 8.87
CA GLY A 52 5.91 4.92 9.15
C GLY A 52 5.36 4.25 7.89
N THR A 53 6.11 4.27 6.79
CA THR A 53 5.66 3.79 5.45
C THR A 53 6.24 2.45 5.06
N VAL A 54 7.06 1.87 5.94
CA VAL A 54 7.77 0.61 5.74
C VAL A 54 7.48 -0.26 6.94
N MET A 55 7.18 -1.52 6.67
CA MET A 55 7.14 -2.59 7.64
C MET A 55 8.16 -3.64 7.25
N ASP A 56 8.91 -4.13 8.23
CA ASP A 56 9.73 -5.32 8.04
C ASP A 56 8.86 -6.56 8.13
N VAL A 57 8.99 -7.43 7.14
CA VAL A 57 8.25 -8.69 7.07
C VAL A 57 9.26 -9.82 7.16
N GLY A 58 8.99 -10.79 8.04
CA GLY A 58 9.81 -12.00 8.20
C GLY A 58 9.22 -13.20 7.46
N PRO A 59 10.03 -14.24 7.20
CA PRO A 59 9.54 -15.49 6.66
C PRO A 59 8.55 -16.15 7.63
N ALA A 60 7.66 -16.99 7.10
CA ALA A 60 6.68 -17.72 7.90
C ALA A 60 7.40 -18.66 8.87
N SER A 61 7.07 -18.57 10.16
CA SER A 61 7.67 -19.42 11.20
C SER A 61 7.08 -20.83 11.25
N GLY A 62 6.05 -21.09 10.45
CA GLY A 62 5.38 -22.39 10.31
C GLY A 62 4.44 -22.40 9.09
N THR A 63 3.67 -23.47 8.97
CA THR A 63 2.65 -23.60 7.93
C THR A 63 1.50 -22.61 8.17
N ILE A 64 1.07 -21.96 7.09
CA ILE A 64 -0.12 -21.10 7.04
C ILE A 64 -1.10 -21.73 6.05
N THR A 65 -2.32 -22.01 6.49
CA THR A 65 -3.41 -22.47 5.62
C THR A 65 -4.22 -21.25 5.18
N VAL A 66 -4.56 -21.18 3.89
CA VAL A 66 -5.38 -20.08 3.36
C VAL A 66 -6.85 -20.51 3.41
N ASP A 67 -7.44 -20.48 4.60
CA ASP A 67 -8.84 -20.87 4.85
C ASP A 67 -9.72 -19.72 5.39
N GLY A 68 -9.14 -18.50 5.44
CA GLY A 68 -9.80 -17.30 5.96
C GLY A 68 -9.71 -17.15 7.48
N ARG A 69 -9.00 -18.05 8.18
CA ARG A 69 -8.75 -17.96 9.62
C ARG A 69 -7.33 -17.47 9.85
N LEU A 70 -7.14 -16.74 10.95
CA LEU A 70 -5.84 -16.23 11.40
C LEU A 70 -5.49 -16.85 12.76
N ASP A 71 -5.67 -18.16 12.89
CA ASP A 71 -5.51 -18.88 14.16
C ASP A 71 -4.26 -19.77 14.23
N GLU A 72 -3.48 -19.87 13.14
CA GLU A 72 -2.17 -20.50 13.20
C GLU A 72 -1.13 -19.65 13.98
N PRO A 73 -0.26 -20.28 14.79
CA PRO A 73 0.81 -19.58 15.52
C PRO A 73 1.77 -18.78 14.63
N ALA A 74 1.88 -19.13 13.34
CA ALA A 74 2.70 -18.41 12.38
C ALA A 74 2.22 -16.95 12.19
N TRP A 75 0.92 -16.67 12.35
CA TRP A 75 0.36 -15.31 12.26
C TRP A 75 0.73 -14.43 13.45
N GLU A 76 0.96 -15.02 14.63
CA GLU A 76 1.38 -14.26 15.82
C GLU A 76 2.79 -13.66 15.64
N GLN A 77 3.64 -14.31 14.85
CA GLN A 77 5.01 -13.89 14.59
C GLN A 77 5.17 -13.16 13.24
N SER A 78 4.08 -12.98 12.49
CA SER A 78 4.10 -12.26 11.23
C SER A 78 4.39 -10.78 11.45
N GLY A 79 4.78 -10.05 10.38
CA GLY A 79 4.70 -8.60 10.39
C GLY A 79 3.25 -8.19 10.60
N GLN A 80 2.98 -7.24 11.50
CA GLN A 80 1.63 -6.79 11.83
C GLN A 80 1.55 -5.27 11.79
N VAL A 81 0.50 -4.75 11.18
CA VAL A 81 0.20 -3.31 11.18
C VAL A 81 -1.28 -3.07 11.33
N GLU A 82 -1.61 -2.05 12.11
CA GLU A 82 -2.96 -1.54 12.24
C GLU A 82 -3.19 -0.38 11.26
N LEU A 83 -4.20 -0.50 10.40
CA LEU A 83 -4.63 0.59 9.52
C LEU A 83 -5.50 1.57 10.33
N SER A 84 -4.86 2.57 10.91
CA SER A 84 -5.48 3.52 11.84
C SER A 84 -6.03 4.78 11.17
N PHE A 85 -5.98 4.87 9.84
CA PHE A 85 -6.48 6.00 9.07
C PHE A 85 -7.34 5.53 7.91
N GLN A 86 -8.40 6.27 7.64
CA GLN A 86 -9.16 6.16 6.41
C GLN A 86 -8.83 7.34 5.49
N SER A 87 -8.71 7.07 4.20
CA SER A 87 -8.55 8.12 3.20
C SER A 87 -9.60 8.02 2.10
N TYR A 88 -10.17 9.16 1.73
CA TYR A 88 -11.05 9.27 0.58
C TYR A 88 -10.89 10.63 -0.09
N ARG A 89 -10.69 10.66 -1.41
CA ARG A 89 -10.57 11.89 -2.22
C ARG A 89 -9.66 12.97 -1.59
N ARG A 90 -8.47 12.58 -1.14
CA ARG A 90 -7.46 13.46 -0.49
C ARG A 90 -7.78 13.90 0.94
N TYR A 91 -8.90 13.49 1.51
CA TYR A 91 -9.16 13.61 2.94
C TYR A 91 -8.60 12.40 3.67
N VAL A 92 -7.94 12.64 4.81
CA VAL A 92 -7.44 11.60 5.71
C VAL A 92 -8.00 11.90 7.09
N ARG A 93 -8.59 10.90 7.73
CA ARG A 93 -9.04 10.99 9.12
C ARG A 93 -8.72 9.69 9.86
N PRO A 94 -8.66 9.69 11.20
CA PRO A 94 -8.56 8.45 11.96
C PRO A 94 -9.66 7.47 11.53
N ALA A 95 -9.32 6.19 11.39
CA ALA A 95 -10.29 5.15 11.08
C ALA A 95 -11.22 4.96 12.30
N GLU A 96 -12.53 4.94 12.05
CA GLU A 96 -13.53 4.66 13.09
C GLU A 96 -13.59 3.16 13.41
N ILE A 97 -13.24 2.34 12.43
CA ILE A 97 -13.19 0.88 12.52
C ILE A 97 -11.80 0.42 12.06
N THR A 98 -11.15 -0.37 12.91
CA THR A 98 -9.78 -0.80 12.70
C THR A 98 -9.70 -2.00 11.76
N THR A 99 -8.70 -2.00 10.88
CA THR A 99 -8.24 -3.19 10.16
C THR A 99 -6.84 -3.56 10.60
N ARG A 100 -6.60 -4.83 10.93
CA ARG A 100 -5.27 -5.37 11.21
C ARG A 100 -4.78 -6.17 10.02
N VAL A 101 -3.57 -5.90 9.58
CA VAL A 101 -2.92 -6.59 8.46
C VAL A 101 -1.76 -7.41 9.01
N HIS A 102 -1.70 -8.67 8.59
CA HIS A 102 -0.64 -9.63 8.86
C HIS A 102 0.09 -9.94 7.56
N LEU A 103 1.42 -9.87 7.57
CA LEU A 103 2.26 -10.17 6.42
C LEU A 103 3.35 -11.15 6.81
N SER A 104 3.54 -12.18 5.99
CA SER A 104 4.66 -13.11 6.06
C SER A 104 4.96 -13.69 4.68
N TYR A 105 6.08 -14.37 4.49
CA TYR A 105 6.40 -14.97 3.18
C TYR A 105 7.15 -16.29 3.31
N THR A 106 7.17 -17.04 2.21
CA THR A 106 8.09 -18.15 1.97
C THR A 106 8.91 -17.84 0.70
N SER A 107 9.72 -18.79 0.23
CA SER A 107 10.36 -18.65 -1.09
C SER A 107 9.36 -18.54 -2.24
N ASP A 108 8.13 -19.04 -2.04
CA ASP A 108 7.18 -19.28 -3.13
C ASP A 108 5.91 -18.42 -3.02
N ALA A 109 5.62 -17.84 -1.85
CA ALA A 109 4.39 -17.11 -1.60
C ALA A 109 4.57 -15.92 -0.65
N LEU A 110 3.79 -14.87 -0.89
CA LEU A 110 3.50 -13.81 0.07
C LEU A 110 2.14 -14.12 0.72
N TYR A 111 2.12 -14.20 2.05
CA TYR A 111 0.90 -14.39 2.83
C TYR A 111 0.40 -13.04 3.32
N VAL A 112 -0.85 -12.73 2.99
CA VAL A 112 -1.55 -11.51 3.41
C VAL A 112 -2.78 -11.91 4.19
N GLY A 113 -2.74 -11.72 5.51
CA GLY A 113 -3.88 -11.88 6.40
C GLY A 113 -4.49 -10.52 6.73
N MET A 114 -5.81 -10.40 6.69
CA MET A 114 -6.50 -9.15 7.02
C MET A 114 -7.66 -9.46 7.96
N TYR A 115 -7.63 -8.83 9.14
CA TYR A 115 -8.73 -8.87 10.09
C TYR A 115 -9.43 -7.51 10.06
N CYS A 116 -10.61 -7.48 9.46
CA CYS A 116 -11.43 -6.29 9.34
C CYS A 116 -12.55 -6.36 10.36
N HIS A 117 -12.53 -5.45 11.34
CA HIS A 117 -13.68 -5.29 12.21
C HIS A 117 -14.86 -4.74 11.40
N ASP A 118 -16.07 -5.17 11.72
CA ASP A 118 -17.30 -4.57 11.20
C ASP A 118 -18.31 -4.52 12.35
N ALA A 119 -18.87 -3.34 12.61
CA ALA A 119 -19.84 -3.14 13.68
C ALA A 119 -21.23 -3.70 13.34
N ASN A 120 -21.48 -4.00 12.06
CA ASN A 120 -22.78 -4.37 11.53
C ASN A 120 -22.65 -5.52 10.50
N ILE A 121 -22.04 -6.62 10.92
CA ILE A 121 -21.73 -7.79 10.08
C ILE A 121 -22.96 -8.36 9.34
N ASP A 122 -24.16 -8.24 9.93
CA ASP A 122 -25.42 -8.69 9.31
C ASP A 122 -25.81 -7.87 8.07
N SER A 123 -25.20 -6.69 7.89
CA SER A 123 -25.41 -5.81 6.74
C SER A 123 -24.35 -5.95 5.65
N LEU A 124 -23.38 -6.84 5.82
CA LEU A 124 -22.28 -7.03 4.90
C LEU A 124 -22.80 -7.47 3.52
N LYS A 125 -22.42 -6.70 2.49
CA LYS A 125 -22.72 -7.01 1.11
C LYS A 125 -21.52 -7.69 0.46
N ALA A 126 -21.70 -8.97 0.14
CA ALA A 126 -20.78 -9.76 -0.66
C ALA A 126 -21.60 -10.82 -1.40
N VAL A 127 -22.22 -10.42 -2.52
CA VAL A 127 -23.15 -11.28 -3.29
C VAL A 127 -22.61 -11.65 -4.67
N LYS A 128 -21.56 -10.96 -5.12
CA LYS A 128 -20.83 -11.31 -6.35
C LYS A 128 -20.12 -12.64 -6.15
N THR A 129 -20.40 -13.60 -7.01
CA THR A 129 -19.86 -14.98 -6.94
C THR A 129 -19.15 -15.38 -8.21
N GLY A 130 -19.26 -14.59 -9.29
CA GLY A 130 -18.52 -14.83 -10.51
C GLY A 130 -17.04 -14.45 -10.33
N TYR A 131 -16.16 -15.25 -10.94
CA TYR A 131 -14.75 -14.91 -11.08
C TYR A 131 -14.61 -13.61 -11.89
N ASP A 132 -13.75 -12.70 -11.45
CA ASP A 132 -13.53 -11.38 -12.04
C ASP A 132 -14.79 -10.49 -12.17
N GLU A 133 -15.80 -10.70 -11.32
CA GLU A 133 -16.86 -9.71 -11.19
C GLU A 133 -16.36 -8.40 -10.56
N GLN A 134 -17.18 -7.36 -10.62
CA GLN A 134 -16.84 -6.04 -10.07
C GLN A 134 -16.87 -5.99 -8.53
N VAL A 135 -16.05 -6.82 -7.87
CA VAL A 135 -16.03 -7.04 -6.42
C VAL A 135 -15.78 -5.75 -5.63
N TRP A 136 -15.04 -4.79 -6.21
CA TRP A 136 -14.80 -3.45 -5.64
C TRP A 136 -16.06 -2.59 -5.44
N THR A 137 -17.21 -3.00 -5.97
CA THR A 137 -18.51 -2.31 -5.76
C THR A 137 -19.26 -2.82 -4.52
N GLU A 138 -18.63 -3.72 -3.77
CA GLU A 138 -19.10 -4.36 -2.54
C GLU A 138 -17.99 -4.31 -1.48
N GLU A 139 -18.31 -4.78 -0.27
CA GLU A 139 -17.37 -4.88 0.83
C GLU A 139 -16.26 -5.86 0.46
N SER A 140 -15.06 -5.31 0.31
CA SER A 140 -13.93 -6.02 -0.28
C SER A 140 -12.61 -5.49 0.27
N LEU A 141 -11.58 -6.32 0.13
CA LEU A 141 -10.21 -6.01 0.46
C LEU A 141 -9.38 -6.01 -0.81
N GLU A 142 -8.55 -4.99 -0.97
CA GLU A 142 -7.74 -4.80 -2.17
C GLU A 142 -6.25 -4.76 -1.82
N VAL A 143 -5.46 -5.53 -2.54
CA VAL A 143 -4.00 -5.60 -2.43
C VAL A 143 -3.40 -5.18 -3.76
N PHE A 144 -2.48 -4.20 -3.71
CA PHE A 144 -1.74 -3.71 -4.86
C PHE A 144 -0.26 -4.06 -4.73
N LEU A 145 0.29 -4.80 -5.69
CA LEU A 145 1.65 -5.31 -5.64
C LEU A 145 2.49 -4.81 -6.83
N ASP A 146 3.49 -3.98 -6.53
CA ASP A 146 4.54 -3.59 -7.46
C ASP A 146 5.77 -4.50 -7.26
N GLY A 147 5.73 -5.69 -7.88
CA GLY A 147 6.73 -6.74 -7.65
C GLY A 147 8.12 -6.45 -8.27
N ASN A 148 8.20 -5.55 -9.25
CA ASN A 148 9.46 -5.14 -9.89
C ASN A 148 9.95 -3.76 -9.41
N LEU A 149 9.21 -3.13 -8.48
CA LEU A 149 9.50 -1.83 -7.87
C LEU A 149 9.66 -0.69 -8.90
N ASN A 150 9.00 -0.79 -10.05
CA ASN A 150 9.14 0.21 -11.12
C ASN A 150 8.15 1.38 -10.98
N ARG A 151 7.25 1.34 -10.00
CA ARG A 151 6.24 2.37 -9.69
C ARG A 151 5.29 2.71 -10.83
N ARG A 152 5.18 1.80 -11.79
CA ARG A 152 4.42 1.97 -13.02
C ARG A 152 3.48 0.80 -13.24
N SER A 153 4.01 -0.42 -13.12
CA SER A 153 3.23 -1.63 -13.22
C SER A 153 2.90 -2.20 -11.85
N TYR A 154 1.70 -2.75 -11.70
CA TYR A 154 1.31 -3.48 -10.49
C TYR A 154 0.28 -4.56 -10.81
N VAL A 155 0.16 -5.54 -9.92
CA VAL A 155 -0.97 -6.47 -9.87
C VAL A 155 -1.94 -5.99 -8.80
N GLN A 156 -3.23 -6.03 -9.09
CA GLN A 156 -4.31 -5.81 -8.14
C GLN A 156 -5.00 -7.13 -7.86
N ILE A 157 -5.20 -7.43 -6.59
CA ILE A 157 -5.98 -8.59 -6.14
C ILE A 157 -7.05 -8.07 -5.22
N ILE A 158 -8.29 -8.46 -5.45
CA ILE A 158 -9.45 -8.07 -4.65
C ILE A 158 -10.15 -9.32 -4.15
N THR A 159 -10.54 -9.34 -2.88
CA THR A 159 -11.37 -10.41 -2.34
C THR A 159 -12.53 -9.89 -1.51
N SER A 160 -13.69 -10.56 -1.58
CA SER A 160 -14.85 -10.27 -0.74
C SER A 160 -14.91 -11.19 0.49
N ALA A 161 -15.84 -10.91 1.42
CA ALA A 161 -16.03 -11.74 2.61
C ALA A 161 -16.50 -13.18 2.31
N ILE A 162 -17.01 -13.47 1.11
CA ILE A 162 -17.41 -14.82 0.69
C ILE A 162 -16.35 -15.53 -0.16
N GLY A 163 -15.16 -14.94 -0.29
CA GLY A 163 -14.03 -15.53 -1.01
C GLY A 163 -14.06 -15.35 -2.53
N SER A 164 -14.93 -14.47 -3.05
CA SER A 164 -14.88 -14.10 -4.47
C SER A 164 -13.60 -13.34 -4.76
N ILE A 165 -13.02 -13.55 -5.94
CA ILE A 165 -11.72 -13.00 -6.33
C ILE A 165 -11.87 -12.23 -7.64
N PHE A 166 -11.19 -11.09 -7.70
CA PHE A 166 -10.83 -10.38 -8.92
C PHE A 166 -9.32 -10.17 -8.92
N ASP A 167 -8.67 -10.38 -10.07
CA ASP A 167 -7.27 -10.02 -10.26
C ASP A 167 -7.01 -9.34 -11.61
N ASP A 168 -6.11 -8.36 -11.61
CA ASP A 168 -5.73 -7.65 -12.84
C ASP A 168 -4.30 -7.15 -12.81
N SER A 169 -3.67 -7.13 -13.99
CA SER A 169 -2.32 -6.59 -14.20
C SER A 169 -2.38 -5.25 -14.91
N HIS A 170 -1.76 -4.24 -14.30
CA HIS A 170 -1.73 -2.88 -14.84
C HIS A 170 -0.31 -2.56 -15.28
N GLU A 171 -0.07 -2.28 -16.57
CA GLU A 171 1.28 -1.99 -17.08
C GLU A 171 1.71 -0.52 -16.92
N ASN A 172 0.74 0.39 -16.86
CA ASN A 172 0.92 1.85 -16.87
C ASN A 172 0.19 2.54 -15.71
N GLY A 173 -0.19 1.77 -14.69
CA GLY A 173 -1.11 2.17 -13.63
C GLY A 173 -2.49 2.56 -14.15
N LEU A 174 -3.28 3.23 -13.30
CA LEU A 174 -4.57 3.79 -13.70
C LEU A 174 -4.33 4.98 -14.63
N GLY A 175 -5.07 5.08 -15.73
CA GLY A 175 -4.92 6.13 -16.77
C GLY A 175 -5.07 7.60 -16.30
N ILE A 176 -5.34 7.81 -15.01
CA ILE A 176 -5.37 9.11 -14.31
C ILE A 176 -4.12 9.33 -13.45
N GLN A 177 -2.93 8.97 -13.94
CA GLN A 177 -1.70 9.42 -13.30
C GLN A 177 -1.63 10.95 -13.39
N ASP A 178 -1.69 11.60 -12.23
CA ASP A 178 -1.30 12.99 -12.04
C ASP A 178 0.22 13.08 -12.25
N LEU A 179 0.64 13.05 -13.52
CA LEU A 179 2.04 13.08 -13.96
C LEU A 179 2.70 14.44 -13.70
N ALA A 180 1.90 15.46 -13.37
CA ALA A 180 2.38 16.78 -13.01
C ALA A 180 2.22 16.99 -11.50
N TYR A 181 3.31 16.81 -10.75
CA TYR A 181 3.40 17.53 -9.48
C TYR A 181 3.40 19.03 -9.78
N SER A 182 2.28 19.71 -9.50
CA SER A 182 2.19 21.18 -9.57
C SER A 182 2.25 21.76 -8.16
N PRO A 183 3.27 22.59 -7.83
CA PRO A 183 3.38 23.21 -6.51
C PRO A 183 2.30 24.28 -6.24
N THR A 184 1.47 24.64 -7.24
CA THR A 184 0.43 25.68 -7.11
C THR A 184 -0.97 25.16 -6.82
N VAL A 185 -1.17 23.84 -6.73
CA VAL A 185 -2.48 23.23 -6.45
C VAL A 185 -2.38 22.38 -5.19
N CYS A 186 -2.52 23.04 -4.04
CA CYS A 186 -2.82 22.43 -2.75
C CYS A 186 -4.35 22.30 -2.60
#